data_AF-A0A4V1SZX9-F1
#
_entry.id   AF-A0A4V1SZX9-F1
#
_cell.length_a   1.000
_cell.length_b   1.000
_cell.length_c   1.000
_cell.angle_alpha   90.00
_cell.angle_beta   90.00
_cell.angle_gamma   90.00
#
_symmetry.space_group_name_H-M   'P 1'
#
loop_
_entity.id
_entity.type
_entity.pdbx_description
1 polymer ?
#
loop_
_entity_poly.entity_id
_entity_poly.type
_entity_poly.pdbx_seq_one_letter_code
_entity_poly.pdbx_strand_id
1 'polypeptide(L)'
;MKLNEITTYLESLAPLNYQEDYDNSGLIVGYADQEIRQTLISLDCTEAIVDEAIANNCELIISHHPIVFKGLKKFNGKTYVERVIEKAIKNSIAIYAIHTNLDHVKTGVNQKIADKLGLQTCRILLPKNNLLKKLSTFVPIAHADEVRNALFAAGAGHIGNYSEVSFNSNGTGSFKANENATPFSGEIGARHQEQEVKIEVVYPQHLEKKL
;
A
#
# COMPACT_ATOMS: atom_id res chain seq x y z
N MET A 1 6.26 16.52 11.13
CA MET A 1 6.41 15.30 10.30
C MET A 1 5.78 15.59 8.95
N LYS A 2 6.29 15.04 7.85
CA LYS A 2 5.66 15.19 6.54
C LYS A 2 4.44 14.27 6.42
N LEU A 3 3.41 14.72 5.72
CA LEU A 3 2.16 13.95 5.57
C LEU A 3 2.43 12.56 4.96
N ASN A 4 3.35 12.45 4.00
CA ASN A 4 3.72 11.18 3.38
C ASN A 4 4.29 10.16 4.37
N GLU A 5 5.00 10.58 5.43
CA GLU A 5 5.51 9.70 6.48
C GLU A 5 4.34 9.12 7.28
N ILE A 6 3.35 9.95 7.58
CA ILE A 6 2.12 9.53 8.29
C ILE A 6 1.31 8.56 7.42
N THR A 7 1.04 8.90 6.15
CA THR A 7 0.26 8.02 5.27
C THR A 7 1.00 6.71 5.02
N THR A 8 2.32 6.73 4.82
CA THR A 8 3.13 5.49 4.69
C THR A 8 3.00 4.61 5.93
N TYR A 9 3.01 5.20 7.13
CA TYR A 9 2.79 4.45 8.36
C TYR A 9 1.38 3.86 8.43
N LEU A 10 0.33 4.65 8.15
CA LEU A 10 -1.05 4.17 8.13
C LEU A 10 -1.26 3.04 7.12
N GLU A 11 -0.67 3.15 5.93
CA GLU A 11 -0.73 2.14 4.88
C GLU A 11 0.08 0.89 5.22
N SER A 12 1.10 0.98 6.10
CA SER A 12 1.78 -0.20 6.63
C SER A 12 0.91 -0.99 7.61
N LEU A 13 -0.01 -0.31 8.31
CA LEU A 13 -1.00 -0.94 9.20
C LEU A 13 -2.18 -1.50 8.41
N ALA A 14 -2.68 -0.73 7.44
CA ALA A 14 -3.82 -1.06 6.60
C ALA A 14 -3.51 -0.78 5.13
N PRO A 15 -2.87 -1.72 4.42
CA PRO A 15 -2.52 -1.55 3.01
C PRO A 15 -3.71 -1.17 2.14
N LEU A 16 -3.54 -0.19 1.25
CA LEU A 16 -4.62 0.29 0.38
C LEU A 16 -5.20 -0.81 -0.52
N ASN A 17 -4.40 -1.82 -0.88
CA ASN A 17 -4.86 -2.97 -1.68
C ASN A 17 -5.86 -3.87 -0.94
N TYR A 18 -6.07 -3.67 0.37
CA TYR A 18 -7.04 -4.44 1.14
C TYR A 18 -8.45 -3.86 1.03
N GLN A 19 -8.59 -2.61 0.57
CA GLN A 19 -9.90 -1.99 0.42
C GLN A 19 -10.78 -2.73 -0.60
N GLU A 20 -12.08 -2.55 -0.51
CA GLU A 20 -13.04 -3.05 -1.50
C GLU A 20 -13.02 -2.21 -2.78
N ASP A 21 -13.45 -2.80 -3.89
CA ASP A 21 -13.37 -2.16 -5.22
C ASP A 21 -14.20 -0.86 -5.33
N TYR A 22 -15.20 -0.69 -4.45
CA TYR A 22 -16.05 0.50 -4.39
C TYR A 22 -15.51 1.58 -3.44
N ASP A 23 -14.48 1.26 -2.65
CA ASP A 23 -14.00 2.12 -1.58
C ASP A 23 -13.11 3.26 -2.10
N ASN A 24 -12.85 4.24 -1.24
CA ASN A 24 -11.95 5.35 -1.50
C ASN A 24 -11.07 5.66 -0.28
N SER A 25 -10.31 4.66 0.18
CA SER A 25 -9.31 4.82 1.23
C SER A 25 -8.04 5.49 0.70
N GLY A 26 -7.35 6.28 1.55
CA GLY A 26 -6.12 7.00 1.20
C GLY A 26 -6.23 8.51 1.43
N LEU A 27 -5.29 9.27 0.85
CA LEU A 27 -5.28 10.72 0.94
C LEU A 27 -6.37 11.33 0.04
N ILE A 28 -7.32 12.05 0.65
CA ILE A 28 -8.47 12.68 -0.02
C ILE A 28 -8.24 14.17 -0.29
N VAL A 29 -7.70 14.89 0.71
CA VAL A 29 -7.36 16.31 0.63
C VAL A 29 -5.96 16.51 1.20
N GLY A 30 -5.15 17.36 0.58
CA GLY A 30 -3.82 17.75 1.08
C GLY A 30 -2.71 17.34 0.13
N TYR A 31 -1.47 17.60 0.56
CA TYR A 31 -0.26 17.36 -0.21
C TYR A 31 0.74 16.51 0.57
N ALA A 32 1.40 15.58 -0.10
CA ALA A 32 2.32 14.62 0.52
C ALA A 32 3.46 15.29 1.32
N ASP A 33 3.90 16.47 0.91
CA ASP A 33 4.97 17.27 1.51
C ASP A 33 4.50 18.28 2.57
N GLN A 34 3.20 18.31 2.86
CA GLN A 34 2.61 19.16 3.89
C GLN A 34 3.18 18.80 5.27
N GLU A 35 3.49 19.83 6.08
CA GLU A 35 3.90 19.62 7.46
C GLU A 35 2.70 19.43 8.37
N ILE A 36 2.73 18.32 9.11
CA ILE A 36 1.71 17.96 10.09
C ILE A 36 2.35 18.00 11.48
N ARG A 37 1.74 18.77 12.38
CA ARG A 37 2.09 18.88 13.80
C ARG A 37 1.02 18.25 14.67
N GLN A 38 -0.24 18.42 14.28
CA GLN A 38 -1.37 17.92 15.03
C GLN A 38 -2.44 17.29 14.13
N THR A 39 -2.96 16.17 14.60
CA THR A 39 -3.89 15.32 13.86
C THR A 39 -5.14 15.07 14.69
N LEU A 40 -6.31 15.17 14.07
CA LEU A 40 -7.58 14.75 14.63
C LEU A 40 -7.97 13.38 14.05
N ILE A 41 -8.48 12.48 14.89
CA ILE A 41 -8.98 11.16 14.46
C ILE A 41 -10.51 11.16 14.60
N SER A 42 -11.22 10.75 13.55
CA SER A 42 -12.68 10.72 13.53
C SER A 42 -13.24 9.44 12.90
N LEU A 43 -14.51 9.16 13.17
CA LEU A 43 -15.27 8.16 12.39
C LEU A 43 -15.74 8.78 11.06
N ASP A 44 -16.42 9.92 11.14
CA ASP A 44 -16.95 10.67 10.01
C ASP A 44 -16.35 12.08 9.97
N CYS A 45 -15.91 12.54 8.80
CA CYS A 45 -15.43 13.91 8.62
C CYS A 45 -16.60 14.86 8.31
N THR A 46 -17.27 15.36 9.34
CA THR A 46 -18.38 16.33 9.21
C THR A 46 -17.89 17.79 9.27
N GLU A 47 -18.76 18.76 9.00
CA GLU A 47 -18.40 20.19 9.13
C GLU A 47 -17.95 20.53 10.56
N ALA A 48 -18.58 19.93 11.57
CA ALA A 48 -18.23 20.12 12.98
C ALA A 48 -16.85 19.54 13.32
N ILE A 49 -16.45 18.43 12.68
CA ILE A 49 -15.11 17.85 12.84
C ILE A 49 -14.05 18.73 12.20
N VAL A 50 -14.35 19.37 11.07
CA VAL A 50 -13.44 20.38 10.50
C VAL A 50 -13.35 21.60 11.42
N ASP A 51 -14.46 22.07 11.99
CA ASP A 51 -14.45 23.18 12.96
C ASP A 51 -13.65 22.83 14.23
N GLU A 52 -13.76 21.59 14.73
CA GLU A 52 -12.94 21.07 15.83
C GLU A 52 -11.44 21.04 15.46
N ALA A 53 -11.11 20.57 14.25
CA ALA A 53 -9.73 20.57 13.76
C ALA A 53 -9.16 21.99 13.69
N ILE A 54 -9.93 22.96 13.20
CA ILE A 54 -9.55 24.39 13.16
C ILE A 54 -9.32 24.91 14.59
N ALA A 55 -10.27 24.68 15.50
CA ALA A 55 -10.19 25.15 16.88
C ALA A 55 -8.97 24.59 17.63
N ASN A 56 -8.53 23.38 17.27
CA ASN A 56 -7.39 22.70 17.88
C ASN A 56 -6.09 22.82 17.06
N ASN A 57 -6.07 23.63 15.99
CA ASN A 57 -4.93 23.81 15.09
C ASN A 57 -4.39 22.50 14.49
N CYS A 58 -5.28 21.56 14.17
CA CYS A 58 -4.93 20.32 13.49
C CYS A 58 -4.74 20.55 11.99
N GLU A 59 -3.67 20.03 11.40
CA GLU A 59 -3.42 20.09 9.95
C GLU A 59 -3.85 18.82 9.21
N LEU A 60 -4.25 17.77 9.95
CA LEU A 60 -4.70 16.49 9.38
C LEU A 60 -5.92 15.97 10.13
N ILE A 61 -6.91 15.49 9.37
CA ILE A 61 -8.01 14.66 9.87
C ILE A 61 -7.82 13.25 9.29
N ILE A 62 -7.72 12.25 10.17
CA ILE A 62 -7.77 10.83 9.80
C ILE A 62 -9.18 10.33 10.12
N SER A 63 -9.96 10.06 9.09
CA SER A 63 -11.34 9.59 9.21
C SER A 63 -11.45 8.12 8.83
N HIS A 64 -12.22 7.33 9.55
CA HIS A 64 -12.52 5.96 9.11
C HIS A 64 -13.34 5.98 7.82
N HIS A 65 -14.46 6.70 7.78
CA HIS A 65 -15.28 6.81 6.57
C HIS A 65 -14.71 7.87 5.61
N PRO A 66 -14.60 7.56 4.29
CA PRO A 66 -14.17 8.52 3.30
C PRO A 66 -15.27 9.54 3.01
N ILE A 67 -14.93 10.82 3.15
CA ILE A 67 -15.87 11.92 2.88
C ILE A 67 -16.23 12.03 1.38
N VAL A 68 -15.29 11.69 0.49
CA VAL A 68 -15.53 11.58 -0.95
C VAL A 68 -15.66 10.10 -1.31
N PHE A 69 -16.88 9.62 -1.54
CA PHE A 69 -17.12 8.24 -1.97
C PHE A 69 -17.38 8.11 -3.48
N LYS A 70 -17.82 9.19 -4.12
CA LYS A 70 -18.01 9.29 -5.57
C LYS A 70 -17.40 10.61 -6.05
N GLY A 71 -16.93 10.62 -7.29
CA GLY A 71 -16.31 11.82 -7.88
C GLY A 71 -17.22 13.05 -7.81
N LEU A 72 -16.70 14.13 -7.22
CA LEU A 72 -17.37 15.43 -7.15
C LEU A 72 -17.20 16.17 -8.48
N LYS A 73 -18.29 16.75 -8.99
CA LYS A 73 -18.28 17.50 -10.26
C LYS A 73 -18.33 19.02 -10.07
N LYS A 74 -18.66 19.49 -8.86
CA LYS A 74 -18.88 20.90 -8.51
C LYS A 74 -18.45 21.11 -7.06
N PHE A 75 -18.03 22.34 -6.76
CA PHE A 75 -17.71 22.84 -5.42
C PHE A 75 -18.39 24.20 -5.26
N ASN A 76 -19.69 24.16 -4.96
CA ASN A 76 -20.48 25.38 -4.74
C ASN A 76 -21.26 25.32 -3.41
N GLY A 77 -20.77 24.53 -2.46
CA GLY A 77 -21.33 24.38 -1.12
C GLY A 77 -22.74 23.76 -1.03
N LYS A 78 -23.28 23.21 -2.12
CA LYS A 78 -24.66 22.68 -2.13
C LYS A 78 -24.80 21.42 -1.26
N THR A 79 -23.80 20.55 -1.29
CA THR A 79 -23.79 19.33 -0.50
C THR A 79 -22.88 19.49 0.72
N TYR A 80 -23.14 18.72 1.79
CA TYR A 80 -22.28 18.74 2.97
C TYR A 80 -20.84 18.30 2.62
N VAL A 81 -20.69 17.32 1.71
CA VAL A 81 -19.40 16.87 1.21
C VAL A 81 -18.63 18.03 0.58
N GLU A 82 -19.27 18.78 -0.33
CA GLU A 82 -18.65 19.97 -0.93
C GLU A 82 -18.23 20.99 0.14
N ARG A 83 -19.10 21.30 1.11
CA ARG A 83 -18.78 22.26 2.18
C ARG A 83 -17.63 21.81 3.07
N VAL A 84 -17.58 20.53 3.44
CA VAL A 84 -16.48 19.95 4.23
C VAL A 84 -15.17 20.05 3.47
N ILE A 85 -15.15 19.64 2.19
CA ILE A 85 -13.95 19.69 1.36
C ILE A 85 -13.49 21.15 1.14
N GLU A 86 -14.40 22.04 0.78
CA GLU A 86 -14.09 23.46 0.62
C GLU A 86 -13.55 24.08 1.91
N LYS A 87 -14.13 23.76 3.07
CA LYS A 87 -13.69 24.26 4.37
C LYS A 87 -12.31 23.72 4.73
N ALA A 88 -12.06 22.42 4.54
CA ALA A 88 -10.76 21.80 4.79
C ALA A 88 -9.66 22.41 3.90
N ILE A 89 -9.91 22.56 2.60
CA ILE A 89 -8.97 23.18 1.66
C ILE A 89 -8.65 24.62 2.06
N LYS A 90 -9.66 25.44 2.38
CA LYS A 90 -9.48 26.85 2.78
C LYS A 90 -8.64 27.02 4.04
N ASN A 91 -8.67 26.04 4.94
CA ASN A 91 -7.93 26.07 6.20
C ASN A 91 -6.65 25.20 6.16
N SER A 92 -6.24 24.73 4.98
CA SER A 92 -5.06 23.88 4.79
C SER A 92 -5.08 22.60 5.65
N ILE A 93 -6.26 22.02 5.84
CA ILE A 93 -6.44 20.76 6.58
C ILE A 93 -6.47 19.61 5.58
N ALA A 94 -5.53 18.69 5.73
CA ALA A 94 -5.52 17.43 4.99
C ALA A 94 -6.57 16.46 5.53
N ILE A 95 -7.11 15.61 4.67
CA ILE A 95 -8.06 14.55 5.03
C ILE A 95 -7.56 13.23 4.47
N TYR A 96 -7.38 12.25 5.35
CA TYR A 96 -7.02 10.88 5.01
C TYR A 96 -8.14 9.93 5.44
N ALA A 97 -8.55 9.02 4.56
CA ALA A 97 -9.55 8.00 4.83
C ALA A 97 -8.91 6.63 5.07
N ILE A 98 -9.34 5.94 6.13
CA ILE A 98 -8.86 4.60 6.50
C ILE A 98 -10.05 3.67 6.79
N HIS A 99 -10.67 3.18 5.72
CA HIS A 99 -11.99 2.56 5.74
C HIS A 99 -11.92 1.03 5.67
N THR A 100 -12.36 0.44 4.55
CA THR A 100 -12.48 -1.02 4.41
C THR A 100 -11.12 -1.72 4.42
N ASN A 101 -10.04 -1.01 4.07
CA ASN A 101 -8.68 -1.53 4.25
C ASN A 101 -8.39 -1.86 5.73
N LEU A 102 -8.85 -1.04 6.67
CA LEU A 102 -8.68 -1.29 8.10
C LEU A 102 -9.67 -2.32 8.63
N ASP A 103 -10.87 -2.41 8.07
CA ASP A 103 -11.83 -3.46 8.41
C ASP A 103 -11.30 -4.86 8.07
N HIS A 104 -10.49 -4.96 7.01
CA HIS A 104 -9.83 -6.20 6.58
C HIS A 104 -8.52 -6.52 7.29
N VAL A 105 -8.05 -5.65 8.19
CA VAL A 105 -6.88 -5.95 9.02
C VAL A 105 -7.33 -6.81 10.21
N LYS A 106 -6.63 -7.92 10.43
CA LYS A 106 -6.92 -8.86 11.54
C LYS A 106 -6.99 -8.18 12.91
N THR A 107 -6.20 -7.14 13.13
CA THR A 107 -6.16 -6.35 14.38
C THR A 107 -6.91 -5.01 14.27
N GLY A 108 -7.70 -4.83 13.21
CA GLY A 108 -8.45 -3.62 12.90
C GLY A 108 -9.80 -3.53 13.60
N VAL A 109 -10.77 -2.88 12.95
CA VAL A 109 -12.08 -2.51 13.53
C VAL A 109 -12.82 -3.73 14.09
N ASN A 110 -12.94 -4.79 13.29
CA ASN A 110 -13.66 -6.00 13.67
C ASN A 110 -13.07 -6.69 14.91
N GLN A 111 -11.74 -6.67 15.07
CA GLN A 111 -11.10 -7.20 16.27
C GLN A 111 -11.41 -6.34 17.50
N LYS A 112 -11.42 -5.01 17.37
CA LYS A 112 -11.81 -4.13 18.49
C LYS A 112 -13.25 -4.33 18.91
N ILE A 113 -14.15 -4.57 17.96
CA ILE A 113 -15.55 -4.92 18.26
C ILE A 113 -15.60 -6.25 19.00
N ALA A 114 -14.90 -7.28 18.52
CA ALA A 114 -14.83 -8.59 19.18
C ALA A 114 -14.29 -8.48 20.62
N ASP A 115 -13.22 -7.71 20.83
CA ASP A 115 -12.64 -7.46 22.15
C ASP A 115 -13.66 -6.80 23.09
N LYS A 116 -14.41 -5.79 22.61
CA LYS A 116 -15.44 -5.09 23.40
C LYS A 116 -16.62 -5.98 23.77
N LEU A 117 -16.96 -6.95 22.91
CA LEU A 117 -18.01 -7.93 23.16
C LEU A 117 -17.51 -9.12 24.01
N GLY A 118 -16.22 -9.20 24.33
CA GLY A 118 -15.64 -10.33 25.07
C GLY A 118 -15.61 -11.63 24.28
N LEU A 119 -15.62 -11.55 22.94
CA LEU A 119 -15.54 -12.73 22.09
C LEU A 119 -14.14 -13.35 22.16
N GLN A 120 -14.08 -14.68 22.14
CA GLN A 120 -12.84 -15.44 22.19
C GLN A 120 -12.68 -16.29 20.93
N THR A 121 -11.43 -16.64 20.60
CA THR A 121 -11.10 -17.56 19.49
C THR A 121 -11.70 -17.11 18.15
N CYS A 122 -11.69 -15.80 17.91
CA CYS A 122 -12.20 -15.22 16.67
C CYS A 122 -11.37 -15.66 15.47
N ARG A 123 -12.05 -15.85 14.33
CA ARG A 123 -11.44 -16.13 13.03
C ARG A 123 -12.01 -15.17 11.99
N ILE A 124 -11.28 -14.99 10.89
CA ILE A 124 -11.76 -14.20 9.76
C ILE A 124 -13.07 -14.82 9.25
N LEU A 125 -14.12 -14.00 9.17
CA LEU A 125 -15.44 -14.45 8.72
C LEU A 125 -15.49 -14.61 7.20
N LEU A 126 -14.96 -13.63 6.47
CA LEU A 126 -14.89 -13.61 5.01
C LEU A 126 -13.43 -13.35 4.58
N PRO A 127 -12.66 -14.39 4.20
CA PRO A 127 -11.29 -14.24 3.76
C PRO A 127 -11.20 -13.54 2.40
N LYS A 128 -10.26 -12.60 2.27
CA LYS A 128 -9.90 -12.00 0.97
C LYS A 128 -8.88 -12.90 0.26
N ASN A 129 -9.11 -13.15 -1.02
CA ASN A 129 -8.24 -13.99 -1.85
C ASN A 129 -7.18 -13.14 -2.58
N ASN A 130 -6.20 -13.80 -3.19
CA ASN A 130 -5.21 -13.18 -4.09
C ASN A 130 -4.32 -12.09 -3.47
N LEU A 131 -4.11 -12.11 -2.15
CA LEU A 131 -3.25 -11.15 -1.45
C LEU A 131 -1.75 -11.41 -1.62
N LEU A 132 -1.39 -12.60 -2.12
CA LEU A 132 -0.02 -13.03 -2.34
C LEU A 132 0.24 -13.21 -3.83
N LYS A 133 1.44 -12.83 -4.26
CA LYS A 133 1.96 -13.07 -5.60
C LYS A 133 3.25 -13.87 -5.51
N LYS A 134 3.59 -14.55 -6.62
CA LYS A 134 4.85 -15.25 -6.79
C LYS A 134 5.67 -14.53 -7.85
N LEU A 135 6.88 -14.12 -7.50
CA LEU A 135 7.87 -13.59 -8.43
C LEU A 135 8.76 -14.73 -8.88
N SER A 136 9.04 -14.80 -10.17
CA SER A 136 10.06 -15.69 -10.74
C SER A 136 10.96 -14.83 -11.62
N THR A 137 12.26 -14.84 -11.33
CA THR A 137 13.27 -14.13 -12.11
C THR A 137 14.44 -15.05 -12.45
N PHE A 138 15.18 -14.70 -13.50
CA PHE A 138 16.32 -15.46 -14.01
C PHE A 138 17.54 -14.58 -13.96
N VAL A 139 18.59 -15.06 -13.31
CA VAL A 139 19.79 -14.27 -13.00
C VAL A 139 21.03 -15.10 -13.29
N PRO A 140 22.08 -14.54 -13.92
CA PRO A 140 23.37 -15.23 -14.03
C PRO A 140 23.86 -15.69 -12.66
N ILE A 141 24.46 -16.88 -12.58
CA ILE A 141 24.87 -17.49 -11.30
C ILE A 141 25.69 -16.51 -10.43
N ALA A 142 26.57 -15.71 -11.04
CA ALA A 142 27.43 -14.77 -10.33
C ALA A 142 26.67 -13.66 -9.57
N HIS A 143 25.43 -13.34 -9.95
CA HIS A 143 24.62 -12.26 -9.35
C HIS A 143 23.41 -12.77 -8.56
N ALA A 144 23.23 -14.09 -8.46
CA ALA A 144 22.04 -14.68 -7.84
C ALA A 144 21.87 -14.26 -6.36
N ASP A 145 22.96 -14.19 -5.59
CA ASP A 145 22.93 -13.76 -4.18
C ASP A 145 22.54 -12.30 -4.02
N GLU A 146 23.11 -11.42 -4.85
CA GLU A 146 22.81 -9.99 -4.84
C GLU A 146 21.32 -9.73 -5.07
N VAL A 147 20.75 -10.36 -6.10
CA VAL A 147 19.33 -10.23 -6.42
C VAL A 147 18.44 -10.81 -5.32
N ARG A 148 18.79 -11.96 -4.74
CA ARG A 148 18.03 -12.53 -3.62
C ARG A 148 17.98 -11.59 -2.42
N ASN A 149 19.13 -11.06 -2.02
CA ASN A 149 19.23 -10.15 -0.88
C ASN A 149 18.41 -8.88 -1.11
N ALA A 150 18.42 -8.34 -2.34
CA ALA A 150 17.58 -7.19 -2.70
C ALA A 150 16.07 -7.51 -2.60
N LEU A 151 15.64 -8.68 -3.09
CA LEU A 151 14.25 -9.12 -2.98
C LEU A 151 13.81 -9.26 -1.51
N PHE A 152 14.67 -9.82 -0.65
CA PHE A 152 14.38 -9.97 0.77
C PHE A 152 14.33 -8.63 1.50
N ALA A 153 15.24 -7.72 1.20
CA ALA A 153 15.25 -6.36 1.77
C ALA A 153 13.98 -5.57 1.38
N ALA A 154 13.44 -5.82 0.19
CA ALA A 154 12.16 -5.25 -0.26
C ALA A 154 10.92 -5.92 0.37
N GLY A 155 11.11 -7.00 1.14
CA GLY A 155 10.07 -7.68 1.91
C GLY A 155 9.49 -8.96 1.26
N ALA A 156 10.06 -9.43 0.14
CA ALA A 156 9.70 -10.74 -0.39
C ALA A 156 10.25 -11.87 0.50
N GLY A 157 9.60 -13.03 0.45
CA GLY A 157 10.06 -14.21 1.19
C GLY A 157 9.79 -14.16 2.70
N HIS A 158 8.97 -13.23 3.19
CA HIS A 158 8.50 -13.23 4.58
C HIS A 158 7.18 -14.00 4.70
N ILE A 159 7.22 -15.23 5.20
CA ILE A 159 6.08 -16.13 5.30
C ILE A 159 5.94 -16.66 6.73
N GLY A 160 4.88 -16.23 7.42
CA GLY A 160 4.67 -16.61 8.82
C GLY A 160 5.83 -16.16 9.70
N ASN A 161 6.49 -17.12 10.35
CA ASN A 161 7.64 -16.88 11.22
C ASN A 161 9.00 -17.03 10.51
N TYR A 162 9.01 -17.12 9.19
CA TYR A 162 10.22 -17.29 8.39
C TYR A 162 10.45 -16.07 7.49
N SER A 163 11.70 -15.63 7.41
CA SER A 163 12.19 -14.62 6.47
C SER A 163 13.06 -15.27 5.41
N GLU A 164 13.37 -14.53 4.34
CA GLU A 164 14.33 -14.94 3.30
C GLU A 164 13.96 -16.26 2.60
N VAL A 165 12.65 -16.56 2.54
CA VAL A 165 12.13 -17.76 1.89
C VAL A 165 12.18 -17.62 0.38
N SER A 166 13.01 -18.42 -0.28
CA SER A 166 13.08 -18.55 -1.74
C SER A 166 13.27 -20.00 -2.17
N PHE A 167 12.85 -20.32 -3.40
CA PHE A 167 13.20 -21.56 -4.08
C PHE A 167 14.06 -21.24 -5.30
N ASN A 168 15.07 -22.06 -5.56
CA ASN A 168 16.08 -21.78 -6.59
C ASN A 168 16.35 -23.04 -7.41
N SER A 169 16.45 -22.89 -8.72
CA SER A 169 16.83 -23.98 -9.63
C SER A 169 17.80 -23.48 -10.69
N ASN A 170 18.88 -24.22 -10.90
CA ASN A 170 19.83 -23.93 -11.98
C ASN A 170 19.26 -24.35 -13.33
N GLY A 171 19.57 -23.59 -14.36
CA GLY A 171 19.15 -23.86 -15.73
C GLY A 171 20.02 -23.14 -16.75
N THR A 172 19.66 -23.30 -18.02
CA THR A 172 20.33 -22.61 -19.13
C THR A 172 19.32 -21.71 -19.83
N GLY A 173 19.55 -20.40 -19.75
CA GLY A 173 18.83 -19.39 -20.52
C GLY A 173 19.38 -19.32 -21.94
N SER A 174 18.54 -18.93 -22.91
CA SER A 174 19.02 -18.66 -24.26
C SER A 174 18.31 -17.47 -24.87
N PHE A 175 19.05 -16.64 -25.57
CA PHE A 175 18.54 -15.46 -26.25
C PHE A 175 19.38 -15.15 -27.50
N LYS A 176 18.85 -14.30 -28.38
CA LYS A 176 19.54 -13.81 -29.58
C LYS A 176 19.37 -12.29 -29.63
N ALA A 177 20.45 -11.56 -29.40
CA ALA A 177 20.43 -10.11 -29.44
C ALA A 177 20.16 -9.62 -30.88
N ASN A 178 19.27 -8.63 -31.03
CA ASN A 178 19.04 -7.95 -32.30
C ASN A 178 19.99 -6.76 -32.46
N GLU A 179 19.96 -6.09 -33.62
CA GLU A 179 20.89 -4.99 -33.96
C GLU A 179 20.75 -3.76 -33.05
N ASN A 180 19.60 -3.61 -32.38
CA ASN A 180 19.33 -2.50 -31.47
C ASN A 180 19.62 -2.85 -30.00
N ALA A 181 20.07 -4.08 -29.71
CA ALA A 181 20.34 -4.52 -28.35
C ALA A 181 21.72 -4.05 -27.87
N THR A 182 21.82 -3.72 -26.58
CA THR A 182 23.10 -3.55 -25.87
C THR A 182 23.23 -4.72 -24.89
N PRO A 183 23.72 -5.89 -25.33
CA PRO A 183 23.76 -7.09 -24.51
C PRO A 183 24.73 -6.93 -23.34
N PHE A 184 24.29 -7.33 -22.14
CA PHE A 184 25.20 -7.54 -21.00
C PHE A 184 26.09 -8.77 -21.23
N SER A 185 25.52 -9.84 -21.81
CA SER A 185 26.20 -11.06 -22.24
C SER A 185 25.76 -11.45 -23.66
N GLY A 186 26.65 -12.10 -24.43
CA GLY A 186 26.37 -12.58 -25.78
C GLY A 186 26.63 -11.56 -26.90
N GLU A 187 26.50 -12.02 -28.15
CA GLU A 187 26.82 -11.23 -29.36
C GLU A 187 25.55 -10.91 -30.18
N ILE A 188 25.57 -9.73 -30.84
CA ILE A 188 24.50 -9.32 -31.76
C ILE A 188 24.41 -10.32 -32.92
N GLY A 189 23.19 -10.77 -33.23
CA GLY A 189 22.94 -11.66 -34.35
C GLY A 189 23.31 -13.12 -34.12
N ALA A 190 23.87 -13.48 -32.96
CA ALA A 190 24.21 -14.86 -32.58
C ALA A 190 23.35 -15.34 -31.40
N ARG A 191 23.06 -16.66 -31.35
CA ARG A 191 22.37 -17.26 -30.21
C ARG A 191 23.37 -17.43 -29.07
N HIS A 192 23.08 -16.82 -27.92
CA HIS A 192 23.83 -17.00 -26.67
C HIS A 192 23.12 -18.00 -25.77
N GLN A 193 23.91 -18.72 -24.96
CA GLN A 193 23.42 -19.56 -23.86
C GLN A 193 24.15 -19.15 -22.59
N GLU A 194 23.41 -18.98 -21.51
CA GLU A 194 23.94 -18.53 -20.22
C GLU A 194 23.52 -19.48 -19.10
N GLN A 195 24.41 -19.76 -18.16
CA GLN A 195 24.06 -20.51 -16.96
C GLN A 195 23.37 -19.57 -15.97
N GLU A 196 22.12 -19.86 -15.64
CA GLU A 196 21.27 -18.98 -14.84
C GLU A 196 20.68 -19.73 -13.64
N VAL A 197 20.35 -18.97 -12.61
CA VAL A 197 19.50 -19.39 -11.49
C VAL A 197 18.12 -18.81 -11.70
N LYS A 198 17.11 -19.67 -11.75
CA LYS A 198 15.71 -19.26 -11.58
C LYS A 198 15.45 -19.09 -10.09
N ILE A 199 15.17 -17.86 -9.67
CA ILE A 199 14.83 -17.49 -8.29
C ILE A 199 13.31 -17.32 -8.19
N GLU A 200 12.69 -17.98 -7.22
CA GLU A 200 11.26 -17.92 -6.96
C GLU A 200 10.98 -17.49 -5.52
N VAL A 201 10.20 -16.41 -5.35
CA VAL A 201 9.81 -15.88 -4.03
C VAL A 201 8.31 -15.56 -4.00
N VAL A 202 7.71 -15.66 -2.81
CA VAL A 202 6.32 -15.22 -2.57
C VAL A 202 6.34 -13.91 -1.80
N TYR A 203 5.43 -13.00 -2.12
CA TYR A 203 5.34 -11.69 -1.48
C TYR A 203 3.89 -11.17 -1.43
N PRO A 204 3.53 -10.32 -0.44
CA PRO A 204 2.26 -9.60 -0.43
C PRO A 204 2.13 -8.64 -1.60
N GLN A 205 0.97 -8.62 -2.27
CA GLN A 205 0.74 -7.78 -3.46
C GLN A 205 1.02 -6.28 -3.24
N HIS A 206 0.79 -5.75 -2.03
CA HIS A 206 1.03 -4.33 -1.74
C HIS A 206 2.53 -3.95 -1.74
N LEU A 207 3.45 -4.93 -1.68
CA LEU A 207 4.89 -4.71 -1.78
C LEU A 207 5.41 -4.75 -3.22
N GLU A 208 4.56 -5.06 -4.21
CA GLU A 208 4.97 -5.26 -5.60
C GLU A 208 5.73 -4.07 -6.19
N LYS A 209 5.34 -2.84 -5.86
CA LYS A 209 6.03 -1.62 -6.37
C LYS A 209 7.44 -1.42 -5.81
N LYS A 210 7.81 -2.14 -4.74
CA LYS A 210 9.14 -2.10 -4.12
C LYS A 210 10.07 -3.19 -4.64
N LEU A 211 9.53 -4.17 -5.38
CA LEU A 211 10.24 -5.31 -5.97
C LEU A 211 10.54 -5.04 -7.44
#